data_AF-A0A8T5FXD4-F1
#
_entry.id   AF-A0A8T5FXD4-F1
#
_cell.length_a   1.000
_cell.length_b   1.000
_cell.length_c   1.000
_cell.angle_alpha   90.00
_cell.angle_beta   90.00
_cell.angle_gamma   90.00
#
_symmetry.space_group_name_H-M   'P 1'
#
loop_
_entity.id
_entity.type
_entity.pdbx_description
1 polymer ?
#
loop_
_entity_poly.entity_id
_entity_poly.type
_entity_poly.pdbx_seq_one_letter_code
_entity_poly.pdbx_strand_id
1 'polypeptide(L)'
;MENNTIIEPVKYMDFFLTGTPYKLILSLIIILSGFVVGKLINKLLSRFLKEIELNSIFKTNFKISFNIEKLIINLITFTIYSLSLIYALYQIGLARIILYILFLIFMLLIVFSMALGIRDFFPNLFGGIQISKKKYFKEGNIIEIDNIKGKVTKLNLFHTEVTTKNGDVIYIPNSLVSKKIIKRKKI
;
A
#
# COMPACT_ATOMS: atom_id res chain seq x y z
N MET A 1 35.73 3.93 -54.67
CA MET A 1 34.47 3.44 -54.06
C MET A 1 34.78 2.35 -53.03
N GLU A 2 35.66 2.62 -52.07
CA GLU A 2 36.25 1.56 -51.22
C GLU A 2 36.20 1.88 -49.71
N ASN A 3 35.54 2.97 -49.31
CA ASN A 3 35.45 3.37 -47.89
C ASN A 3 34.21 2.81 -47.17
N ASN A 4 33.19 2.30 -47.86
CA ASN A 4 31.96 1.86 -47.17
C ASN A 4 32.03 0.45 -46.57
N THR A 5 32.91 -0.43 -47.07
CA THR A 5 32.99 -1.83 -46.63
C THR A 5 33.60 -2.01 -45.24
N ILE A 6 34.46 -1.07 -44.79
CA ILE A 6 35.08 -1.10 -43.45
C ILE A 6 34.22 -0.36 -42.41
N ILE A 7 33.40 0.61 -42.83
CA ILE A 7 32.59 1.45 -41.92
C ILE A 7 31.41 0.66 -41.33
N GLU A 8 30.82 -0.27 -42.08
CA GLU A 8 29.69 -1.08 -41.60
C GLU A 8 30.04 -1.98 -40.40
N PRO A 9 31.09 -2.84 -40.43
CA PRO A 9 31.43 -3.69 -39.29
C PRO A 9 31.82 -2.88 -38.04
N VAL A 10 32.48 -1.72 -38.21
CA VAL A 10 32.79 -0.81 -37.09
C VAL A 10 31.51 -0.23 -36.47
N LYS A 11 30.54 0.16 -37.29
CA LYS A 11 29.24 0.68 -36.83
C LYS A 11 28.40 -0.39 -36.09
N TYR A 12 28.41 -1.64 -36.55
CA TYR A 12 27.75 -2.74 -35.83
C TYR A 12 28.42 -3.03 -34.50
N MET A 13 29.76 -2.94 -34.45
CA MET A 13 30.52 -3.13 -33.22
C MET A 13 30.24 -2.00 -32.22
N ASP A 14 30.22 -0.74 -32.66
CA ASP A 14 29.86 0.39 -31.81
C ASP A 14 28.40 0.31 -31.32
N PHE A 15 27.47 -0.06 -32.19
CA PHE A 15 26.06 -0.29 -31.81
C PHE A 15 25.91 -1.42 -30.79
N PHE A 16 26.69 -2.51 -30.92
CA PHE A 16 26.64 -3.61 -29.97
C PHE A 16 27.28 -3.23 -28.63
N LEU A 17 28.44 -2.56 -28.65
CA LEU A 17 29.22 -2.19 -27.47
C LEU A 17 28.63 -1.00 -26.68
N THR A 18 27.84 -0.15 -27.33
CA THR A 18 27.22 1.04 -26.71
C THR A 18 25.68 1.02 -26.70
N GLY A 19 25.05 0.06 -27.36
CA GLY A 19 23.59 -0.05 -27.48
C GLY A 19 22.89 -0.83 -26.38
N THR A 20 21.58 -1.05 -26.53
CA THR A 20 20.80 -1.87 -25.60
C THR A 20 21.22 -3.36 -25.50
N PRO A 21 21.84 -4.01 -26.53
CA PRO A 21 22.18 -5.44 -26.45
C PRO A 21 23.24 -5.80 -25.40
N TYR A 22 24.33 -5.03 -25.25
CA TYR A 22 25.37 -5.37 -24.26
C TYR A 22 24.83 -5.28 -22.82
N LYS A 23 23.91 -4.35 -22.53
CA LYS A 23 23.27 -4.21 -21.21
C LYS A 23 22.43 -5.44 -20.86
N LEU A 24 21.75 -6.02 -21.85
CA LEU A 24 20.99 -7.26 -21.67
C LEU A 24 21.92 -8.44 -21.36
N ILE A 25 22.99 -8.60 -22.13
CA ILE A 25 23.98 -9.67 -21.90
C ILE A 25 24.64 -9.51 -20.52
N LEU A 26 25.04 -8.29 -20.16
CA LEU A 26 25.64 -7.98 -18.86
C LEU A 26 24.67 -8.28 -17.72
N SER A 27 23.39 -7.91 -17.86
CA SER A 27 22.35 -8.21 -16.86
C SER A 27 22.15 -9.72 -16.66
N LEU A 28 22.21 -10.50 -17.74
CA LEU A 28 22.11 -11.96 -17.67
C LEU A 28 23.31 -12.56 -16.94
N ILE A 29 24.53 -12.07 -17.24
CA ILE A 29 25.74 -12.48 -16.55
C ILE A 29 25.66 -12.17 -15.04
N ILE A 30 25.14 -11.00 -14.66
CA ILE A 30 24.93 -10.61 -13.27
C ILE A 30 23.94 -11.55 -12.56
N ILE A 31 22.84 -11.91 -13.21
CA ILE A 31 21.86 -12.85 -12.64
C ILE A 31 22.49 -14.23 -12.45
N LEU A 32 23.22 -14.72 -13.45
CA LEU A 32 23.89 -16.02 -13.39
C LEU A 32 24.99 -16.05 -12.31
N SER A 33 25.81 -14.99 -12.22
CA SER A 33 26.83 -14.90 -11.19
C SER A 33 26.22 -14.81 -9.80
N GLY A 34 25.16 -14.02 -9.61
CA GLY A 34 24.38 -13.94 -8.39
C GLY A 34 23.79 -15.27 -7.95
N PHE A 35 23.26 -16.05 -8.90
CA PHE A 35 22.75 -17.39 -8.64
C PHE A 35 23.85 -18.35 -8.16
N VAL A 36 25.00 -18.35 -8.84
CA VAL A 36 26.16 -19.18 -8.45
C VAL A 36 26.67 -18.78 -7.07
N VAL A 37 26.88 -17.48 -6.83
CA VAL A 37 27.35 -16.95 -5.55
C VAL A 37 26.36 -17.26 -4.43
N GLY A 38 25.06 -17.06 -4.64
CA GLY A 38 24.04 -17.38 -3.64
C GLY A 38 24.01 -18.87 -3.29
N LYS A 39 24.17 -19.77 -4.27
CA LYS A 39 24.26 -21.21 -4.04
C LYS A 39 25.51 -21.61 -3.26
N LEU A 40 26.66 -21.00 -3.58
CA LEU A 40 27.92 -21.22 -2.85
C LEU A 40 27.80 -20.74 -1.40
N ILE A 41 27.31 -19.52 -1.19
CA ILE A 41 27.12 -18.94 0.14
C ILE A 41 26.14 -19.77 0.97
N ASN A 42 25.02 -20.22 0.38
CA ASN A 42 24.06 -21.10 1.07
C ASN A 42 24.74 -22.41 1.53
N LYS A 43 25.55 -23.04 0.67
CA LYS A 43 26.29 -24.26 1.02
C LYS A 43 27.32 -24.03 2.13
N LEU A 44 27.99 -22.89 2.14
CA LEU A 44 28.94 -22.53 3.20
C LEU A 44 28.22 -22.22 4.52
N LEU A 45 27.24 -21.32 4.50
CA LEU A 45 26.48 -20.93 5.68
C LEU A 45 25.74 -22.10 6.32
N SER A 46 25.18 -23.01 5.53
CA SER A 46 24.52 -24.20 6.06
C SER A 46 25.47 -25.17 6.77
N ARG A 47 26.78 -25.13 6.46
CA ARG A 47 27.80 -25.88 7.21
C ARG A 47 28.17 -25.15 8.49
N PHE A 48 28.53 -23.88 8.38
CA PHE A 48 28.95 -23.06 9.52
C PHE A 48 27.87 -22.96 10.61
N LEU A 49 26.62 -22.69 10.23
CA LEU A 49 25.54 -22.51 11.22
C LEU A 49 25.16 -23.82 11.92
N LYS A 50 25.33 -24.97 11.25
CA LYS A 50 25.14 -26.30 11.86
C LYS A 50 26.27 -26.66 12.81
N GLU A 51 27.51 -26.34 12.44
CA GLU A 51 28.69 -26.58 13.27
C GLU A 51 28.65 -25.77 14.57
N ILE A 52 28.05 -24.58 14.54
CA ILE A 52 27.82 -23.72 15.72
C ILE A 52 26.61 -24.19 16.55
N GLU A 53 25.83 -25.16 16.07
CA GLU A 53 24.58 -25.62 16.68
C GLU A 53 23.63 -24.46 17.03
N LEU A 54 23.48 -23.50 16.12
CA LEU A 54 22.77 -22.25 16.39
C LEU A 54 21.33 -22.49 16.86
N ASN A 55 20.66 -23.51 16.32
CA ASN A 55 19.33 -23.89 16.78
C ASN A 55 19.32 -24.34 18.27
N SER A 56 20.34 -25.09 18.71
CA SER A 56 20.47 -25.54 20.11
C SER A 56 20.71 -24.36 21.05
N ILE A 57 21.53 -23.39 20.65
CA ILE A 57 21.81 -22.18 21.43
C ILE A 57 20.53 -21.35 21.62
N PHE A 58 19.79 -21.10 20.54
CA PHE A 58 18.57 -20.27 20.59
C PHE A 58 17.42 -20.95 21.32
N LYS A 59 17.28 -22.27 21.19
CA LYS A 59 16.28 -23.03 21.95
C LYS A 59 16.56 -23.01 23.46
N THR A 60 17.83 -23.15 23.85
CA THR A 60 18.24 -23.19 25.27
C THR A 60 18.16 -21.82 25.93
N ASN A 61 18.64 -20.76 25.27
CA ASN A 61 18.73 -19.43 25.86
C ASN A 61 17.47 -18.57 25.67
N PHE A 62 16.74 -18.77 24.57
CA PHE A 62 15.63 -17.89 24.19
C PHE A 62 14.28 -18.62 24.08
N LYS A 63 14.21 -19.94 24.35
CA LYS A 63 13.01 -20.78 24.24
C LYS A 63 12.31 -20.69 22.88
N ILE A 64 13.07 -20.40 21.83
CA ILE A 64 12.58 -20.30 20.47
C ILE A 64 12.49 -21.71 19.85
N SER A 65 11.32 -22.06 19.31
CA SER A 65 11.03 -23.40 18.75
C SER A 65 11.20 -23.51 17.23
N PHE A 66 11.45 -22.41 16.52
CA PHE A 66 11.61 -22.39 15.07
C PHE A 66 13.08 -22.57 14.64
N ASN A 67 13.28 -23.04 13.40
CA ASN A 67 14.60 -23.32 12.83
C ASN A 67 15.28 -22.01 12.37
N ILE A 68 16.03 -21.41 13.29
CA ILE A 68 16.78 -20.16 13.11
C ILE A 68 17.82 -20.29 12.01
N GLU A 69 18.52 -21.43 11.94
CA GLU A 69 19.53 -21.67 10.88
C GLU A 69 18.90 -21.53 9.49
N LYS A 70 17.76 -22.19 9.27
CA LYS A 70 17.03 -22.14 8.00
C LYS A 70 16.51 -20.73 7.71
N LEU A 71 16.03 -20.01 8.72
CA LEU A 71 15.58 -18.62 8.58
C LEU A 71 16.73 -17.71 8.12
N ILE A 72 17.88 -17.79 8.77
CA ILE A 72 19.07 -16.99 8.43
C ILE A 72 19.56 -17.32 7.02
N ILE A 73 19.69 -18.61 6.69
CA ILE A 73 20.13 -19.05 5.36
C ILE A 73 19.17 -18.54 4.28
N ASN A 74 17.86 -18.65 4.51
CA ASN A 74 16.85 -18.18 3.58
C ASN A 74 16.91 -16.66 3.40
N LEU A 75 17.03 -15.88 4.49
CA LEU A 75 17.13 -14.43 4.43
C LEU A 75 18.38 -13.97 3.67
N ILE A 76 19.53 -14.56 3.95
CA ILE A 76 20.79 -14.21 3.28
C ILE A 76 20.74 -14.59 1.80
N THR A 77 20.29 -15.82 1.49
CA THR A 77 20.15 -16.28 0.10
C THR A 77 19.17 -15.40 -0.68
N PHE A 78 18.02 -15.07 -0.09
CA PHE A 78 17.02 -14.17 -0.67
C PHE A 78 17.60 -12.78 -0.93
N THR A 79 18.39 -12.25 0.00
CA THR A 79 19.05 -10.94 -0.13
C THR A 79 20.03 -10.94 -1.30
N ILE A 80 20.87 -11.97 -1.42
CA ILE A 80 21.84 -12.10 -2.53
C ILE A 80 21.12 -12.13 -3.88
N TYR A 81 20.07 -12.95 -4.00
CA TYR A 81 19.29 -13.03 -5.24
C TYR A 81 18.59 -11.71 -5.57
N SER A 82 18.01 -11.05 -4.56
CA SER A 82 17.34 -9.76 -4.73
C SER A 82 18.32 -8.68 -5.18
N LEU A 83 19.50 -8.58 -4.55
CA LEU A 83 20.53 -7.63 -4.95
C LEU A 83 21.05 -7.88 -6.37
N SER A 84 21.26 -9.14 -6.72
CA SER A 84 21.70 -9.52 -8.07
C SER A 84 20.66 -9.12 -9.12
N LEU A 85 19.38 -9.36 -8.83
CA LEU A 85 18.27 -8.95 -9.69
C LEU A 85 18.16 -7.43 -9.81
N ILE A 86 18.26 -6.70 -8.69
CA ILE A 86 18.23 -5.22 -8.68
C ILE A 86 19.38 -4.67 -9.52
N TYR A 87 20.59 -5.21 -9.38
CA TYR A 87 21.75 -4.76 -10.13
C TYR A 87 21.64 -5.07 -11.62
N ALA A 88 21.07 -6.22 -11.98
CA ALA A 88 20.76 -6.56 -13.37
C ALA A 88 19.73 -5.61 -13.97
N LEU A 89 18.65 -5.28 -13.24
CA LEU A 89 17.64 -4.32 -13.65
C LEU A 89 18.18 -2.89 -13.76
N TYR A 90 19.14 -2.54 -12.91
CA TYR A 90 19.87 -1.27 -12.98
C TYR A 90 20.65 -1.13 -14.29
N GLN A 91 21.35 -2.20 -14.73
CA GLN A 91 22.09 -2.17 -15.99
C GLN A 91 21.21 -1.95 -17.22
N ILE A 92 20.01 -2.53 -17.24
CA ILE A 92 19.05 -2.34 -18.35
C ILE A 92 18.38 -0.95 -18.27
N GLY A 93 18.60 -0.19 -17.18
CA GLY A 93 17.96 1.10 -16.96
C GLY A 93 16.51 1.00 -16.48
N LEU A 94 16.03 -0.21 -16.17
CA LEU A 94 14.69 -0.48 -15.66
C LEU A 94 14.53 -0.06 -14.19
N ALA A 95 15.62 0.05 -13.44
CA ALA A 95 15.57 0.47 -12.04
C ALA A 95 14.81 1.80 -11.85
N ARG A 96 15.01 2.78 -12.74
CA ARG A 96 14.27 4.06 -12.70
C ARG A 96 12.77 3.85 -12.91
N ILE A 97 12.39 3.03 -13.87
CA ILE A 97 10.98 2.74 -14.19
C ILE A 97 10.30 2.04 -13.01
N ILE A 98 10.97 1.06 -12.40
CA ILE A 98 10.45 0.34 -11.23
C ILE A 98 10.29 1.29 -10.03
N LEU A 99 11.27 2.16 -9.78
CA LEU A 99 11.18 3.17 -8.72
C LEU A 99 10.00 4.13 -8.96
N TYR A 100 9.78 4.58 -10.20
CA TYR A 100 8.63 5.42 -10.53
C TYR A 100 7.31 4.70 -10.29
N ILE A 101 7.19 3.43 -10.70
CA ILE A 101 5.98 2.64 -10.46
C ILE A 101 5.73 2.48 -8.96
N LEU A 102 6.75 2.15 -8.17
CA LEU A 102 6.61 2.00 -6.73
C LEU A 102 6.21 3.31 -6.04
N PHE A 103 6.82 4.42 -6.46
CA PHE A 103 6.47 5.75 -5.99
C PHE A 103 5.01 6.12 -6.32
N LEU A 104 4.57 5.83 -7.54
CA LEU A 104 3.17 6.06 -7.96
C LEU A 104 2.19 5.23 -7.13
N ILE A 105 2.48 3.95 -6.90
CA ILE A 105 1.66 3.08 -6.04
C ILE A 105 1.61 3.65 -4.62
N PHE A 106 2.75 4.05 -4.06
CA PHE A 106 2.82 4.61 -2.72
C PHE A 106 2.03 5.92 -2.59
N MET A 107 2.16 6.84 -3.55
CA MET A 107 1.37 8.07 -3.59
C MET A 107 -0.13 7.77 -3.72
N LEU A 108 -0.51 6.81 -4.55
CA LEU A 108 -1.90 6.39 -4.68
C LEU A 108 -2.45 5.85 -3.37
N LEU A 109 -1.67 5.04 -2.64
CA LEU A 109 -2.05 4.53 -1.32
C LEU A 109 -2.25 5.65 -0.31
N ILE A 110 -1.37 6.67 -0.30
CA ILE A 110 -1.51 7.83 0.59
C ILE A 110 -2.80 8.59 0.27
N VAL A 111 -3.01 8.97 -0.99
CA VAL A 111 -4.20 9.72 -1.41
C VAL A 111 -5.47 8.92 -1.10
N PHE A 112 -5.47 7.63 -1.40
CA PHE A 112 -6.59 6.75 -1.09
C PHE A 112 -6.86 6.65 0.41
N SER A 113 -5.82 6.51 1.24
CA SER A 113 -5.95 6.47 2.69
C SER A 113 -6.50 7.77 3.26
N MET A 114 -6.03 8.92 2.75
CA MET A 114 -6.55 10.24 3.14
C MET A 114 -8.02 10.38 2.74
N ALA A 115 -8.38 9.97 1.53
CA ALA A 115 -9.77 10.00 1.04
C ALA A 115 -10.69 9.12 1.89
N LEU A 116 -10.23 7.93 2.29
CA LEU A 116 -10.96 7.07 3.21
C LEU A 116 -11.13 7.70 4.60
N GLY A 117 -10.08 8.34 5.13
CA GLY A 117 -10.12 8.99 6.44
C GLY A 117 -11.15 10.11 6.53
N ILE A 118 -11.42 10.82 5.43
CA ILE A 118 -12.41 11.91 5.37
C ILE A 118 -13.74 11.50 4.71
N ARG A 119 -13.93 10.20 4.44
CA ARG A 119 -15.10 9.68 3.69
C ARG A 119 -16.44 10.12 4.28
N ASP A 120 -16.54 10.20 5.60
CA ASP A 120 -17.78 10.58 6.30
C ASP A 120 -17.87 12.07 6.63
N PHE A 121 -16.74 12.81 6.57
CA PHE A 121 -16.70 14.23 6.93
C PHE A 121 -17.57 15.06 5.98
N PHE A 122 -17.31 14.98 4.67
CA PHE A 122 -18.03 15.76 3.66
C PHE A 122 -19.51 15.40 3.57
N PRO A 123 -19.93 14.11 3.52
CA PRO A 123 -21.35 13.76 3.50
C PRO A 123 -22.13 14.30 4.70
N ASN A 124 -21.55 14.28 5.89
CA ASN A 124 -22.20 14.82 7.09
C ASN A 124 -22.30 16.34 7.03
N LEU A 125 -21.22 17.02 6.60
CA LEU A 125 -21.20 18.46 6.38
C LEU A 125 -22.27 18.91 5.38
N PHE A 126 -22.30 18.31 4.19
CA PHE A 126 -23.29 18.64 3.15
C PHE A 126 -24.71 18.28 3.58
N GLY A 127 -24.90 17.17 4.28
CA GLY A 127 -26.18 16.79 4.87
C GLY A 127 -26.70 17.87 5.83
N GLY A 128 -25.84 18.39 6.71
CA GLY A 128 -26.19 19.46 7.64
C GLY A 128 -26.57 20.76 6.93
N ILE A 129 -25.77 21.19 5.95
CA ILE A 129 -26.07 22.38 5.13
C ILE A 129 -27.42 22.20 4.40
N GLN A 130 -27.68 21.02 3.84
CA GLN A 130 -28.92 20.73 3.13
C GLN A 130 -30.14 20.77 4.06
N ILE A 131 -30.07 20.14 5.24
CA ILE A 131 -31.15 20.14 6.24
C ILE A 131 -31.48 21.57 6.64
N SER A 132 -30.47 22.37 6.99
CA SER A 132 -30.62 23.76 7.40
C SER A 132 -31.21 24.65 6.30
N LYS A 133 -30.77 24.49 5.05
CA LYS A 133 -31.27 25.29 3.91
C LYS A 133 -32.68 24.89 3.48
N LYS A 134 -32.94 23.59 3.30
CA LYS A 134 -34.24 23.11 2.77
C LYS A 134 -35.34 23.06 3.83
N LYS A 135 -34.99 23.19 5.12
CA LYS A 135 -35.94 23.26 6.26
C LYS A 135 -36.98 22.12 6.27
N TYR A 136 -36.59 20.90 5.89
CA TYR A 136 -37.48 19.72 5.94
C TYR A 136 -38.09 19.52 7.34
N PHE A 137 -37.32 19.86 8.37
CA PHE A 137 -37.74 19.99 9.75
C PHE A 137 -36.87 21.05 10.44
N LYS A 138 -37.24 21.44 11.65
CA LYS A 138 -36.49 22.39 12.49
C LYS A 138 -36.39 21.85 13.91
N GLU A 139 -35.52 22.47 14.70
CA GLU A 139 -35.50 22.28 16.15
C GLU A 139 -36.91 22.44 16.73
N GLY A 140 -37.26 21.57 17.67
CA GLY A 140 -38.58 21.46 18.26
C GLY A 140 -39.54 20.50 17.55
N ASN A 141 -39.28 20.10 16.30
CA ASN A 141 -40.14 19.16 15.58
C ASN A 141 -39.95 17.72 16.10
N ILE A 142 -41.06 16.96 16.16
CA ILE A 142 -41.02 15.52 16.40
C ILE A 142 -40.83 14.83 15.06
N ILE A 143 -39.75 14.07 14.94
CA ILE A 143 -39.37 13.32 13.75
C ILE A 143 -39.23 11.82 14.07
N GLU A 144 -39.35 11.01 13.04
CA GLU A 144 -39.10 9.57 13.09
C GLU A 144 -38.20 9.18 11.92
N ILE A 145 -37.03 8.59 12.23
CA ILE A 145 -35.98 8.17 11.29
C ILE A 145 -35.52 6.77 11.70
N ASP A 146 -35.64 5.78 10.81
CA ASP A 146 -35.32 4.36 11.05
C ASP A 146 -35.76 3.82 12.41
N ASN A 147 -37.06 3.96 12.71
CA ASN A 147 -37.66 3.52 13.97
C ASN A 147 -37.21 4.29 15.23
N ILE A 148 -36.34 5.29 15.10
CA ILE A 148 -36.02 6.22 16.18
C ILE A 148 -37.01 7.38 16.12
N LYS A 149 -37.82 7.55 17.16
CA LYS A 149 -38.80 8.62 17.29
C LYS A 149 -38.46 9.55 18.44
N GLY A 150 -38.35 10.84 18.16
CA GLY A 150 -38.03 11.83 19.18
C GLY A 150 -38.20 13.28 18.71
N LYS A 151 -37.94 14.21 19.62
CA LYS A 151 -37.97 15.64 19.35
C LYS A 151 -36.56 16.10 18.97
N VAL A 152 -36.42 16.82 17.86
CA VAL A 152 -35.16 17.44 17.47
C VAL A 152 -34.85 18.55 18.46
N THR A 153 -33.76 18.41 19.20
CA THR A 153 -33.32 19.41 20.17
C THR A 153 -32.35 20.39 19.56
N LYS A 154 -31.44 19.92 18.69
CA LYS A 154 -30.41 20.76 18.08
C LYS A 154 -30.00 20.27 16.69
N LEU A 155 -29.74 21.22 15.80
CA LEU A 155 -29.18 20.98 14.47
C LEU A 155 -27.71 21.45 14.43
N ASN A 156 -26.76 20.51 14.46
CA ASN A 156 -25.35 20.82 14.28
C ASN A 156 -24.91 20.56 12.83
N LEU A 157 -23.70 20.99 12.48
CA LEU A 157 -23.18 20.89 11.12
C LEU A 157 -22.96 19.44 10.67
N PHE A 158 -22.51 18.56 11.57
CA PHE A 158 -22.18 17.17 11.26
C PHE A 158 -23.22 16.15 11.73
N HIS A 159 -24.07 16.53 12.69
CA HIS A 159 -25.07 15.64 13.26
C HIS A 159 -26.32 16.41 13.73
N THR A 160 -27.41 15.68 13.95
CA THR A 160 -28.67 16.16 14.51
C THR A 160 -28.89 15.50 15.86
N GLU A 161 -29.26 16.29 16.87
CA GLU A 161 -29.59 15.81 18.21
C GLU A 161 -31.10 15.57 18.33
N VAL A 162 -31.47 14.38 18.80
CA VAL A 162 -32.87 13.96 18.99
C VAL A 162 -33.05 13.41 20.39
N THR A 163 -33.99 13.96 21.14
CA THR A 163 -34.38 13.43 22.46
C THR A 163 -35.60 12.52 22.33
N THR A 164 -35.47 11.28 22.79
CA THR A 164 -36.57 10.30 22.80
C THR A 164 -37.59 10.64 23.88
N LYS A 165 -38.75 9.97 23.86
CA LYS A 165 -39.73 10.09 24.96
C LYS A 165 -39.19 9.61 26.31
N ASN A 166 -38.20 8.74 26.30
CA ASN A 166 -37.61 8.16 27.51
C ASN A 166 -36.52 9.07 28.11
N GLY A 167 -36.19 10.19 27.45
CA GLY A 167 -35.16 11.13 27.90
C GLY A 167 -33.77 10.92 27.29
N ASP A 168 -33.57 9.87 26.48
CA ASP A 168 -32.28 9.60 25.84
C ASP A 168 -31.96 10.66 24.78
N VAL A 169 -30.72 11.13 24.74
CA VAL A 169 -30.21 12.03 23.68
C VAL A 169 -29.45 11.21 22.64
N ILE A 170 -29.94 11.22 21.41
CA ILE A 170 -29.37 10.47 20.29
C ILE A 170 -28.74 11.43 19.29
N TYR A 171 -27.47 11.18 18.96
CA TYR A 171 -26.70 11.93 17.97
C TYR A 171 -26.73 11.19 16.64
N ILE A 172 -27.42 11.76 15.65
CA ILE A 172 -27.60 11.13 14.34
C ILE A 172 -26.74 11.86 13.30
N PRO A 173 -25.78 11.21 12.63
CA PRO A 173 -25.01 11.79 11.55
C PRO A 173 -25.91 12.38 10.45
N ASN A 174 -25.63 13.60 10.02
CA ASN A 174 -26.48 14.31 9.06
C ASN A 174 -26.54 13.63 7.67
N SER A 175 -25.50 12.88 7.31
CA SER A 175 -25.49 12.07 6.09
C SER A 175 -26.54 10.94 6.11
N LEU A 176 -26.88 10.42 7.29
CA LEU A 176 -27.96 9.43 7.44
C LEU A 176 -29.32 10.13 7.39
N VAL A 177 -29.47 11.22 8.14
CA VAL A 177 -30.71 12.01 8.16
C VAL A 177 -31.12 12.46 6.75
N SER A 178 -30.17 12.95 5.96
CA SER A 178 -30.42 13.44 4.60
C SER A 178 -30.73 12.36 3.56
N LYS A 179 -30.38 11.10 3.82
CA LYS A 179 -30.59 9.96 2.90
C LYS A 179 -31.81 9.10 3.23
N LYS A 180 -32.34 9.20 4.46
CA LYS A 180 -33.46 8.39 4.95
C LYS A 180 -34.80 9.14 4.83
N ILE A 181 -35.90 8.37 4.79
CA ILE A 181 -37.25 8.92 4.79
C ILE A 181 -37.55 9.49 6.18
N ILE A 182 -37.94 10.76 6.23
CA ILE A 182 -38.25 11.45 7.49
C ILE A 182 -39.76 11.62 7.61
N LYS A 183 -40.36 11.01 8.64
CA LYS A 183 -41.75 11.30 9.00
C LYS A 183 -41.75 12.42 10.04
N ARG A 184 -42.40 13.54 9.70
CA ARG A 184 -42.58 14.68 10.62
C ARG A 184 -44.05 14.81 10.99
N LYS A 185 -44.36 14.91 12.28
CA LYS A 185 -45.72 15.25 12.72
C LYS A 185 -45.98 16.73 12.47
N LYS A 186 -47.01 17.07 11.68
CA LYS A 186 -47.47 18.45 11.52
C LYS A 186 -48.20 18.82 12.81
N ILE A 187 -47.69 19.82 13.52
CA ILE A 187 -48.32 20.46 14.67
C ILE A 187 -48.89 21.78 14.16
#